data_AF-A0A645BQH3-F1
#
_entry.id   AF-A0A645BQH3-F1
#
_cell.length_a   1.000
_cell.length_b   1.000
_cell.length_c   1.000
_cell.angle_alpha   90.00
_cell.angle_beta   90.00
_cell.angle_gamma   90.00
#
_symmetry.space_group_name_H-M   'P 1'
#
loop_
_entity.id
_entity.type
_entity.pdbx_description
1 polymer ?
#
loop_
_entity_poly.entity_id
_entity_poly.type
_entity_poly.pdbx_seq_one_letter_code
_entity_poly.pdbx_strand_id
1 'polypeptide(L)'
;MGNDVAAIQSASRIAGCGMGLTPSSDDLLSGYLLTLRLLFRWQGRVSAWDTIPRIAQAAAKQTNRISATFLLHSGEGLANAAVYILLRAAGKPGETLTADRAIARILEIGSTSGADMLTGIALALRQHNGGTNSDQV
;
A
#
# COMPACT_ATOMS: atom_id res chain seq x y z
N MET A 1 8.41 -18.28 6.75
CA MET A 1 7.56 -18.29 7.98
C MET A 1 7.93 -17.21 8.99
N GLY A 2 9.21 -16.89 9.25
CA GLY A 2 9.58 -15.85 10.23
C GLY A 2 9.25 -14.39 9.84
N ASN A 3 9.37 -14.04 8.55
CA ASN A 3 9.16 -12.66 8.09
C ASN A 3 7.69 -12.22 8.11
N ASP A 4 6.76 -13.14 7.83
CA ASP A 4 5.32 -12.85 7.81
C ASP A 4 4.79 -12.47 9.21
N VAL A 5 5.30 -13.12 10.26
CA VAL A 5 4.91 -12.84 11.65
C VAL A 5 5.37 -11.46 12.09
N ALA A 6 6.61 -11.08 11.77
CA ALA A 6 7.14 -9.76 12.09
C ALA A 6 6.37 -8.64 11.35
N ALA A 7 6.03 -8.86 10.08
CA ALA A 7 5.24 -7.91 9.28
C ALA A 7 3.82 -7.73 9.85
N ILE A 8 3.16 -8.83 10.22
CA ILE A 8 1.84 -8.82 10.88
C ILE A 8 1.89 -8.02 12.19
N GLN A 9 2.87 -8.31 13.06
CA GLN A 9 3.01 -7.62 14.34
C GLN A 9 3.30 -6.12 14.17
N SER A 10 4.15 -5.77 13.20
CA SER A 10 4.50 -4.38 12.92
C SER A 10 3.29 -3.60 12.43
N ALA A 11 2.54 -4.15 11.48
CA ALA A 11 1.32 -3.51 10.96
C ALA A 11 0.26 -3.31 12.05
N SER A 12 0.04 -4.32 12.90
CA SER A 12 -0.87 -4.20 14.04
C SER A 12 -0.43 -3.15 15.09
N ARG A 13 0.86 -2.92 15.27
CA ARG A 13 1.37 -1.94 16.24
C ARG A 13 1.19 -0.49 15.79
N ILE A 14 1.23 -0.24 14.48
CA ILE A 14 1.18 1.12 13.94
C ILE A 14 -0.21 1.52 13.43
N ALA A 15 -1.08 0.55 13.15
CA ALA A 15 -2.45 0.83 12.73
C ALA A 15 -3.22 1.62 13.80
N GLY A 16 -4.08 2.53 13.35
CA GLY A 16 -4.85 3.43 14.21
C GLY A 16 -4.08 4.62 14.78
N CYS A 17 -2.79 4.78 14.48
CA CYS A 17 -2.00 5.94 14.92
C CYS A 17 -2.24 7.16 14.01
N GLY A 18 -2.63 8.29 14.59
CA GLY A 18 -2.91 9.55 13.88
C GLY A 18 -4.27 10.15 14.26
N MET A 19 -4.52 11.40 13.88
CA MET A 19 -5.83 12.05 14.09
C MET A 19 -6.72 11.93 12.85
N GLY A 20 -8.04 12.01 13.04
CA GLY A 20 -9.01 12.11 11.95
C GLY A 20 -9.84 10.85 11.71
N LEU A 21 -10.64 10.90 10.65
CA LEU A 21 -11.54 9.80 10.25
C LEU A 21 -10.76 8.58 9.76
N THR A 22 -9.66 8.82 9.04
CA THR A 22 -8.63 7.85 8.71
C THR A 22 -7.33 8.30 9.38
N PRO A 23 -6.85 7.61 10.42
CA PRO A 23 -5.53 7.87 10.97
C PRO A 23 -4.44 7.75 9.89
N SER A 24 -3.49 8.68 9.87
CA SER A 24 -2.42 8.73 8.85
C SER A 24 -1.66 7.41 8.65
N SER A 25 -1.43 6.66 9.74
CA SER A 25 -0.80 5.34 9.66
C SER A 25 -1.61 4.33 8.84
N ASP A 26 -2.94 4.40 8.87
CA ASP A 26 -3.81 3.48 8.14
C ASP A 26 -3.82 3.80 6.65
N ASP A 27 -3.81 5.08 6.28
CA ASP A 27 -3.73 5.51 4.88
C ASP A 27 -2.38 5.14 4.27
N LEU A 28 -1.29 5.34 5.02
CA LEU A 28 0.04 4.88 4.65
C LEU A 28 0.09 3.36 4.49
N LEU A 29 -0.41 2.60 5.49
CA LEU A 29 -0.47 1.13 5.43
C LEU A 29 -1.29 0.66 4.23
N SER A 30 -2.42 1.31 3.96
CA SER A 30 -3.31 1.00 2.84
C SER A 30 -2.58 1.15 1.50
N GLY A 31 -1.93 2.28 1.26
CA GLY A 31 -1.15 2.53 0.05
C GLY A 31 0.04 1.56 -0.11
N TYR A 32 0.73 1.27 0.99
CA TYR A 32 1.88 0.37 1.01
C TYR A 32 1.49 -1.08 0.70
N LEU A 33 0.49 -1.63 1.40
CA LEU A 33 0.04 -3.02 1.24
C LEU A 33 -0.57 -3.25 -0.14
N LEU A 34 -1.41 -2.33 -0.62
CA LEU A 34 -1.98 -2.39 -1.97
C LEU A 34 -0.89 -2.45 -3.04
N THR A 35 0.14 -1.60 -2.92
CA THR A 35 1.23 -1.55 -3.90
C THR A 35 2.00 -2.86 -3.93
N LEU A 36 2.38 -3.40 -2.77
CA LEU A 36 3.05 -4.71 -2.69
C LEU A 36 2.18 -5.84 -3.24
N ARG A 37 0.89 -5.87 -2.88
CA ARG A 37 -0.09 -6.86 -3.38
C ARG A 37 -0.10 -6.87 -4.91
N LEU A 38 -0.19 -5.70 -5.54
CA LEU A 38 -0.25 -5.59 -7.00
C LEU A 38 1.08 -5.94 -7.67
N LEU A 39 2.21 -5.48 -7.14
CA LEU A 39 3.53 -5.81 -7.67
C LEU A 39 3.80 -7.31 -7.62
N PHE A 40 3.59 -7.94 -6.46
CA PHE A 40 3.77 -9.38 -6.30
C PHE A 40 2.81 -10.19 -7.17
N ARG A 41 1.55 -9.72 -7.34
CA ARG A 41 0.59 -10.34 -8.26
C ARG A 41 1.06 -10.24 -9.72
N TRP A 42 1.52 -9.06 -10.17
CA TRP A 42 2.03 -8.87 -11.54
C TRP A 42 3.29 -9.70 -11.83
N GLN A 43 4.11 -9.97 -10.81
CA GLN A 43 5.29 -10.83 -10.91
C GLN A 43 4.99 -12.32 -10.71
N GLY A 44 3.75 -12.72 -10.45
CA GLY A 44 3.40 -14.12 -10.18
C GLY A 44 3.95 -14.68 -8.86
N ARG A 45 4.34 -13.84 -7.90
CA ARG A 45 4.92 -14.26 -6.60
C ARG A 45 3.83 -14.71 -5.61
N VAL A 46 3.21 -15.86 -5.88
CA VAL A 46 2.00 -16.35 -5.17
C VAL A 46 2.09 -16.27 -3.66
N SER A 47 3.13 -16.88 -3.08
CA SER A 47 3.32 -16.88 -1.62
C SER A 47 3.44 -15.49 -1.01
N ALA A 48 4.05 -14.53 -1.73
CA ALA A 48 4.27 -13.18 -1.23
C ALA A 48 2.99 -12.34 -1.28
N TRP A 49 2.21 -12.42 -2.37
CA TRP A 49 0.96 -11.67 -2.42
C TRP A 49 -0.10 -12.26 -1.49
N ASP A 50 -0.14 -13.57 -1.25
CA ASP A 50 -1.07 -14.24 -0.31
C ASP A 50 -0.85 -13.88 1.18
N THR A 51 0.34 -13.42 1.56
CA THR A 51 0.58 -12.91 2.91
C THR A 51 -0.06 -11.54 3.15
N ILE A 52 -0.21 -10.71 2.11
CA ILE A 52 -0.67 -9.32 2.25
C ILE A 52 -2.08 -9.20 2.88
N PRO A 53 -3.10 -9.99 2.48
CA PRO A 53 -4.41 -9.99 3.15
C PRO A 53 -4.33 -10.27 4.65
N ARG A 54 -3.40 -11.13 5.09
CA ARG A 54 -3.24 -11.48 6.51
C ARG A 54 -2.68 -10.31 7.31
N ILE A 55 -1.74 -9.56 6.73
CA ILE A 55 -1.20 -8.33 7.32
C ILE A 55 -2.30 -7.27 7.42
N ALA A 56 -3.05 -7.07 6.33
CA ALA A 56 -4.18 -6.13 6.30
C ALA A 56 -5.25 -6.45 7.35
N GLN A 57 -5.64 -7.73 7.48
CA GLN A 57 -6.59 -8.18 8.50
C GLN A 57 -6.11 -7.92 9.93
N ALA A 58 -4.81 -8.09 10.18
CA ALA A 58 -4.24 -7.84 11.50
C ALA A 58 -4.18 -6.35 11.84
N ALA A 59 -3.91 -5.48 10.86
CA ALA A 59 -3.97 -4.03 11.01
C ALA A 59 -5.41 -3.53 11.19
N ALA A 60 -6.36 -4.07 10.42
CA ALA A 60 -7.77 -3.68 10.44
C ALA A 60 -8.43 -3.89 11.83
N LYS A 61 -7.92 -4.82 12.64
CA LYS A 61 -8.41 -5.05 14.02
C LYS A 61 -8.02 -3.95 15.00
N GLN A 62 -7.05 -3.11 14.64
CA GLN A 62 -6.40 -2.16 15.54
C GLN A 62 -6.81 -0.70 15.27
N THR A 63 -7.76 -0.48 14.35
CA THR A 63 -8.23 0.85 13.97
C THR A 63 -9.76 0.92 13.92
N ASN A 64 -10.30 2.08 13.57
CA ASN A 64 -11.73 2.30 13.42
C ASN A 64 -12.30 1.56 12.19
N ARG A 65 -13.63 1.41 12.14
CA ARG A 65 -14.32 0.64 11.10
C ARG A 65 -14.10 1.15 9.67
N ILE A 66 -13.92 2.46 9.48
CA ILE A 66 -13.72 3.06 8.16
C ILE A 66 -12.32 2.72 7.65
N SER A 67 -11.28 2.99 8.44
CA SER A 67 -9.90 2.60 8.11
C SER A 67 -9.74 1.10 7.94
N ALA A 68 -10.38 0.30 8.80
CA ALA A 68 -10.36 -1.16 8.72
C ALA A 68 -10.88 -1.64 7.36
N THR A 69 -11.95 -1.03 6.85
CA THR A 69 -12.54 -1.36 5.55
C THR A 69 -11.54 -1.06 4.42
N PHE A 70 -10.89 0.10 4.44
CA PHE A 70 -9.86 0.44 3.45
C PHE A 70 -8.66 -0.51 3.49
N LEU A 71 -8.16 -0.86 4.68
CA LEU A 71 -7.06 -1.81 4.84
C LEU A 71 -7.40 -3.17 4.25
N LEU A 72 -8.59 -3.70 4.52
CA LEU A 72 -9.04 -4.99 3.99
C LEU A 72 -9.12 -4.98 2.45
N HIS A 73 -9.74 -3.95 1.87
CA HIS A 73 -9.83 -3.81 0.41
C HIS A 73 -8.44 -3.67 -0.24
N SER A 74 -7.57 -2.85 0.33
CA SER A 74 -6.17 -2.74 -0.12
C SER A 74 -5.43 -4.08 -0.03
N GLY A 75 -5.67 -4.84 1.04
CA GLY A 75 -5.12 -6.19 1.22
C GLY A 75 -5.58 -7.17 0.14
N GLU A 76 -6.81 -7.04 -0.34
CA GLU A 76 -7.35 -7.81 -1.46
C GLU A 76 -6.82 -7.34 -2.82
N GLY A 77 -6.22 -6.14 -2.86
CA GLY A 77 -5.71 -5.50 -4.06
C GLY A 77 -6.73 -4.61 -4.75
N LEU A 78 -7.72 -4.10 -4.00
CA LEU A 78 -8.81 -3.23 -4.45
C LEU A 78 -8.57 -1.78 -4.01
N ALA A 79 -8.71 -0.82 -4.93
CA ALA A 79 -8.48 0.60 -4.65
C ALA A 79 -9.18 1.55 -5.63
N ASN A 80 -9.02 2.86 -5.40
CA ASN A 80 -9.45 3.88 -6.34
C ASN A 80 -8.71 3.72 -7.69
N ALA A 81 -9.43 3.92 -8.80
CA ALA A 81 -8.90 3.88 -10.17
C ALA A 81 -7.63 4.73 -10.35
N ALA A 82 -7.53 5.90 -9.70
CA ALA A 82 -6.36 6.77 -9.75
C ALA A 82 -5.09 6.06 -9.27
N VAL A 83 -5.18 5.20 -8.25
CA VAL A 83 -4.03 4.45 -7.72
C VAL A 83 -3.53 3.42 -8.75
N TYR A 84 -4.45 2.71 -9.43
CA TYR A 84 -4.05 1.79 -10.50
C TYR A 84 -3.45 2.50 -11.70
N ILE A 85 -3.96 3.68 -12.05
CA ILE A 85 -3.38 4.50 -13.13
C ILE A 85 -1.96 4.90 -12.75
N LEU A 86 -1.76 5.39 -11.53
CA LEU A 86 -0.43 5.75 -11.02
C LEU A 86 0.54 4.58 -11.09
N LEU A 87 0.19 3.42 -10.51
CA LEU A 87 1.09 2.26 -10.47
C LEU A 87 1.44 1.71 -11.87
N ARG A 88 0.49 1.77 -12.82
CA ARG A 88 0.76 1.38 -14.21
C ARG A 88 1.66 2.39 -14.94
N ALA A 89 1.44 3.69 -14.72
CA ALA A 89 2.26 4.75 -15.29
C ALA A 89 3.69 4.70 -14.75
N ALA A 90 3.85 4.46 -13.44
CA ALA A 90 5.15 4.35 -12.78
C ALA A 90 6.02 3.20 -13.34
N GLY A 91 5.40 2.14 -13.87
CA GLY A 91 6.11 1.01 -14.48
C GLY A 91 6.45 1.19 -15.97
N LYS A 92 6.16 2.33 -16.58
CA LYS A 92 6.29 2.56 -18.03
C LYS A 92 7.13 3.81 -18.35
N PRO A 93 8.15 3.71 -19.22
CA PRO A 93 8.84 4.89 -19.73
C PRO A 93 7.89 5.85 -20.45
N GLY A 94 8.06 7.15 -20.25
CA GLY A 94 7.30 8.20 -20.96
C GLY A 94 5.92 8.54 -20.40
N GLU A 95 5.47 7.91 -19.30
CA GLU A 95 4.13 8.11 -18.72
C GLU A 95 4.09 9.15 -17.57
N THR A 96 5.10 10.03 -17.46
CA THR A 96 5.22 11.01 -16.35
C THR A 96 3.96 11.87 -16.20
N LEU A 97 3.42 12.41 -17.30
CA LEU A 97 2.21 13.23 -17.26
C LEU A 97 0.98 12.46 -16.75
N THR A 98 0.88 11.17 -17.09
CA THR A 98 -0.19 10.29 -16.61
C THR A 98 -0.04 10.03 -15.10
N ALA A 99 1.19 9.81 -14.64
CA ALA A 99 1.50 9.65 -13.22
C ALA A 99 1.17 10.92 -12.42
N ASP A 100 1.57 12.10 -12.89
CA ASP A 100 1.32 13.37 -12.23
C ASP A 100 -0.18 13.66 -12.08
N ARG A 101 -0.97 13.40 -13.13
CA ARG A 101 -2.44 13.53 -13.07
C ARG A 101 -3.07 12.55 -12.09
N ALA A 102 -2.54 11.33 -12.00
CA ALA A 102 -3.03 10.34 -11.05
C ALA A 102 -2.69 10.74 -9.60
N ILE A 103 -1.48 11.26 -9.36
CA ILE A 103 -1.05 11.81 -8.07
C ILE A 103 -1.96 12.95 -7.65
N ALA A 104 -2.24 13.91 -8.54
CA ALA A 104 -3.13 15.04 -8.25
C ALA A 104 -4.53 14.56 -7.81
N ARG A 105 -5.11 13.58 -8.51
CA ARG A 105 -6.40 12.99 -8.13
C ARG A 105 -6.38 12.24 -6.79
N ILE A 106 -5.25 11.61 -6.45
CA ILE A 106 -5.12 10.95 -5.14
C ILE A 106 -4.99 11.99 -4.02
N LEU A 107 -4.29 13.11 -4.27
CA LEU A 107 -4.19 14.22 -3.32
C LEU A 107 -5.52 14.90 -3.01
N GLU A 108 -6.52 14.79 -3.91
CA GLU A 108 -7.88 15.26 -3.66
C GLU A 108 -8.67 14.36 -2.67
N ILE A 109 -8.13 13.20 -2.28
CA ILE A 109 -8.77 12.28 -1.33
C ILE A 109 -8.54 12.75 0.11
N GLY A 110 -9.61 13.29 0.71
CA GLY A 110 -9.59 13.74 2.10
C GLY A 110 -8.63 14.91 2.34
N SER A 111 -8.41 15.30 3.60
CA SER A 111 -7.51 16.42 3.90
C SER A 111 -6.03 16.03 3.79
N THR A 112 -5.64 14.91 4.39
CA THR A 112 -4.25 14.40 4.40
C THR A 112 -4.14 12.94 3.92
N SER A 113 -5.27 12.22 3.87
CA SER A 113 -5.35 10.80 3.55
C SER A 113 -4.70 10.44 2.22
N GLY A 114 -4.93 11.24 1.17
CA GLY A 114 -4.28 11.06 -0.13
C GLY A 114 -2.76 11.15 -0.08
N ALA A 115 -2.21 12.10 0.68
CA ALA A 115 -0.76 12.28 0.83
C ALA A 115 -0.11 11.14 1.64
N ASP A 116 -0.78 10.69 2.71
CA ASP A 116 -0.34 9.56 3.52
C ASP A 116 -0.34 8.26 2.69
N MET A 117 -1.38 8.05 1.87
CA MET A 117 -1.46 6.93 0.93
C MET A 117 -0.34 6.96 -0.13
N LEU A 118 -0.07 8.11 -0.73
CA LEU A 118 1.04 8.29 -1.67
C LEU A 118 2.39 8.01 -1.03
N THR A 119 2.56 8.39 0.24
CA THR A 119 3.77 8.07 1.02
C THR A 119 3.93 6.55 1.14
N GLY A 120 2.86 5.83 1.49
CA GLY A 120 2.85 4.36 1.51
C GLY A 120 3.22 3.72 0.18
N ILE A 121 2.65 4.23 -0.92
CA ILE A 121 2.96 3.78 -2.29
C ILE A 121 4.45 3.98 -2.62
N ALA A 122 4.98 5.17 -2.34
CA ALA A 122 6.38 5.49 -2.60
C ALA A 122 7.35 4.59 -1.81
N LEU A 123 7.05 4.32 -0.53
CA LEU A 123 7.84 3.42 0.30
C LEU A 123 7.84 1.99 -0.24
N ALA A 124 6.68 1.48 -0.66
CA ALA A 124 6.56 0.15 -1.25
C ALA A 124 7.38 0.02 -2.55
N LEU A 125 7.30 1.02 -3.45
CA LEU A 125 8.09 1.06 -4.69
C LEU A 125 9.59 1.10 -4.41
N ARG A 126 10.04 1.93 -3.46
CA ARG A 126 11.46 2.00 -3.08
C ARG A 126 11.98 0.69 -2.51
N GLN A 127 11.23 0.07 -1.61
CA GLN A 127 11.59 -1.24 -1.06
C GLN A 127 11.64 -2.32 -2.14
N HIS A 128 10.66 -2.31 -3.04
CA HIS A 128 10.60 -3.26 -4.14
C HIS A 128 11.82 -3.16 -5.05
N ASN A 129 12.16 -1.93 -5.47
CA ASN A 129 13.31 -1.68 -6.34
C ASN A 129 14.66 -1.91 -5.64
N GLY A 130 14.75 -1.61 -4.34
CA GLY A 130 15.94 -1.84 -3.53
C GLY A 130 16.18 -3.32 -3.19
N GLY A 131 15.12 -4.11 -3.06
CA GLY A 131 15.19 -5.55 -2.78
C GLY A 131 15.60 -6.41 -3.98
N THR A 132 15.39 -5.95 -5.21
CA THR A 132 15.81 -6.67 -6.43
C THR A 132 17.33 -6.73 -6.64
N ASN A 133 18.12 -5.89 -5.97
CA ASN A 133 19.60 -5.90 -6.07
C ASN A 133 20.28 -6.83 -5.05
N SER A 134 19.56 -7.43 -4.12
CA SER A 134 20.14 -8.24 -3.03
C SER A 134 20.09 -9.75 -3.30
N ASP A 135 19.30 -10.20 -4.28
CA ASP A 135 19.08 -11.62 -4.59
C ASP A 135 19.90 -12.11 -5.81
N GLN A 136 20.93 -11.37 -6.24
CA GLN A 136 21.81 -11.72 -7.39
C GLN A 136 23.31 -11.81 -7.05
N VAL A 137 23.70 -11.98 -5.78
CA VAL A 137 25.10 -12.23 -5.40
C VAL A 137 25.22 -13.54 -4.62
#